data_AF-Q71R56-F1
#
_entry.id   AF-Q71R56-F1
#
_cell.length_a   1.000
_cell.length_b   1.000
_cell.length_c   1.000
_cell.angle_alpha   90.00
_cell.angle_beta   90.00
_cell.angle_gamma   90.00
#
_symmetry.space_group_name_H-M   'P 1'
#
loop_
_entity.id
_entity.type
_entity.pdbx_description
1 polymer ?
#
loop_
_entity_poly.entity_id
_entity_poly.type
_entity_poly.pdbx_seq_one_letter_code
_entity_poly.pdbx_strand_id
1 'polypeptide(L)'
;MMISSSLLLKIGAAPFHFWFPEVMGSSSWINCLMLMTWQKIAPMMVLSYCIQMSTFLFFITIFSIFIGAMGGLNQTGLRQIM
;
A
#
# COMPACT_ATOMS: atom_id res chain seq x y z
N MET A 1 -6.58 -1.39 -16.63
CA MET A 1 -5.76 -2.34 -15.86
C MET A 1 -4.30 -1.91 -15.70
N MET A 2 -3.58 -1.50 -16.76
CA MET A 2 -2.17 -1.06 -16.60
C MET A 2 -2.02 0.17 -15.70
N ILE A 3 -2.82 1.22 -15.90
CA ILE A 3 -2.79 2.42 -15.06
C ILE A 3 -3.17 2.09 -13.60
N SER A 4 -4.18 1.23 -13.39
CA SER A 4 -4.55 0.81 -12.04
C SER A 4 -3.44 -0.01 -11.39
N SER A 5 -2.76 -0.90 -12.10
CA SER A 5 -1.65 -1.69 -11.54
C SER A 5 -0.45 -0.83 -11.14
N SER A 6 -0.10 0.20 -11.94
CA SER A 6 1.02 1.10 -11.60
C SER A 6 0.70 1.98 -10.39
N LEU A 7 -0.54 2.47 -10.27
CA LEU A 7 -1.01 3.22 -9.11
C LEU A 7 -1.04 2.35 -7.85
N LEU A 8 -1.50 1.11 -7.95
CA LEU A 8 -1.54 0.16 -6.83
C LEU A 8 -0.12 -0.22 -6.35
N LEU A 9 0.84 -0.34 -7.27
CA LEU A 9 2.25 -0.51 -6.90
C LEU A 9 2.76 0.69 -6.11
N LYS A 10 2.47 1.92 -6.56
CA LYS A 10 2.89 3.15 -5.88
C LYS A 10 2.23 3.33 -4.51
N ILE A 11 0.99 2.88 -4.35
CA ILE A 11 0.30 2.83 -3.06
C ILE A 11 0.78 1.66 -2.20
N GLY A 12 1.48 0.66 -2.75
CA GLY A 12 1.90 -0.52 -1.98
C GLY A 12 0.75 -1.45 -1.61
N ALA A 13 -0.29 -1.53 -2.44
CA ALA A 13 -1.38 -2.49 -2.25
C ALA A 13 -0.94 -3.90 -2.69
N ALA A 14 -1.47 -4.94 -2.04
CA ALA A 14 -1.17 -6.31 -2.45
C ALA A 14 -1.64 -6.60 -3.90
N PRO A 15 -0.90 -7.37 -4.71
CA PRO A 15 0.33 -8.12 -4.39
C PRO A 15 1.62 -7.27 -4.37
N PHE A 16 1.59 -5.99 -4.71
CA PHE A 16 2.76 -5.12 -4.89
C PHE A 16 3.26 -4.44 -3.60
N HIS A 17 3.03 -5.05 -2.44
CA HIS A 17 3.21 -4.45 -1.13
C HIS A 17 4.59 -4.69 -0.50
N PHE A 18 5.37 -5.64 -1.02
CA PHE A 18 6.62 -6.12 -0.39
C PHE A 18 7.69 -5.04 -0.16
N TRP A 19 7.77 -4.05 -1.06
CA TRP A 19 8.73 -2.96 -0.91
C TRP A 19 8.43 -2.07 0.30
N PHE A 20 7.18 -2.01 0.74
CA PHE A 20 6.71 -1.03 1.72
C PHE A 20 7.23 -1.32 3.15
N PRO A 21 7.07 -2.55 3.72
CA PRO A 21 7.60 -2.86 5.04
C PRO A 21 9.14 -2.77 5.11
N GLU A 22 9.86 -3.15 4.05
CA GLU A 22 11.32 -3.09 4.00
C GLU A 22 11.84 -1.65 4.05
N VAL A 23 11.20 -0.74 3.30
CA VAL A 23 11.53 0.69 3.32
C VAL A 23 11.16 1.33 4.67
N MET A 24 10.04 0.92 5.27
CA MET A 24 9.66 1.41 6.60
C MET A 24 10.63 0.94 7.69
N GLY A 25 11.14 -0.29 7.62
CA GLY A 25 12.13 -0.80 8.59
C GLY A 25 13.48 -0.09 8.55
N SER A 26 13.90 0.40 7.38
CA SER A 26 15.21 1.01 7.16
C SER A 26 15.23 2.55 7.23
N SER A 27 14.06 3.21 7.24
CA SER A 27 13.96 4.68 7.20
C SER A 27 13.74 5.33 8.58
N SER A 28 13.99 6.64 8.67
CA SER A 28 13.73 7.44 9.87
C SER A 28 12.23 7.66 10.08
N TRP A 29 11.80 7.92 11.32
CA TRP A 29 10.39 8.15 11.65
C TRP A 29 9.71 9.26 10.83
N ILE A 30 10.43 10.34 10.52
CA ILE A 30 9.91 11.44 9.69
C ILE A 30 9.67 10.95 8.26
N ASN A 31 10.59 10.14 7.73
CA ASN A 31 10.43 9.55 6.40
C ASN A 31 9.28 8.54 6.39
N CYS A 32 9.15 7.69 7.42
CA CYS A 32 8.00 6.81 7.59
C CYS A 32 6.69 7.61 7.55
N LEU A 33 6.58 8.69 8.33
CA LEU A 33 5.37 9.53 8.36
C LEU A 33 5.03 10.11 6.99
N MET A 34 6.02 10.65 6.28
CA MET A 34 5.84 11.18 4.92
C MET A 34 5.40 10.10 3.92
N LEU A 35 5.93 8.89 4.06
CA LEU A 35 5.64 7.76 3.17
C LEU A 35 4.24 7.18 3.43
N MET A 36 3.82 7.12 4.69
CA MET A 36 2.46 6.69 5.09
C MET A 36 1.37 7.68 4.70
N THR A 37 1.66 8.99 4.71
CA THR A 37 0.64 10.04 4.54
C THR A 37 0.77 10.75 3.19
N TRP A 38 1.81 11.59 3.05
CA TRP A 38 1.98 12.49 1.92
C TRP A 38 2.07 11.77 0.59
N GLN A 39 2.81 10.66 0.53
CA GLN A 39 2.99 9.89 -0.70
C GLN A 39 1.73 9.14 -1.16
N LYS A 40 0.73 8.93 -0.29
CA LYS A 40 -0.53 8.26 -0.64
C LYS A 40 -1.56 9.19 -1.28
N ILE A 41 -1.51 10.49 -1.00
CA ILE A 41 -2.53 11.47 -1.41
C ILE A 41 -2.65 11.55 -2.94
N ALA A 42 -1.54 11.82 -3.63
CA ALA A 42 -1.58 12.01 -5.08
C ALA A 42 -1.99 10.74 -5.86
N PRO A 43 -1.46 9.54 -5.55
CA PRO A 43 -1.93 8.31 -6.18
C PRO A 43 -3.41 8.01 -5.91
N MET A 44 -3.91 8.27 -4.69
CA MET A 44 -5.34 8.06 -4.38
C MET A 44 -6.25 9.04 -5.10
N MET A 45 -5.84 10.30 -5.24
CA MET A 45 -6.54 11.29 -6.07
C MET A 45 -6.68 10.79 -7.51
N VAL A 46 -5.56 10.38 -8.15
CA VAL A 46 -5.59 9.88 -9.54
C VAL A 46 -6.40 8.60 -9.64
N LEU A 47 -6.26 7.68 -8.67
CA LEU A 47 -7.07 6.47 -8.64
C LEU A 47 -8.56 6.83 -8.65
N SER A 48 -9.01 7.78 -7.83
CA SER A 48 -10.41 8.19 -7.71
C SER A 48 -11.04 8.62 -9.04
N TYR A 49 -10.30 9.33 -9.89
CA TYR A 49 -10.75 9.73 -11.23
C TYR A 49 -10.77 8.57 -12.23
N CYS A 50 -9.97 7.53 -11.98
CA CYS A 50 -9.85 6.36 -12.83
C CYS A 50 -10.61 5.13 -12.28
N ILE A 51 -11.37 5.26 -11.17
CA ILE A 51 -12.13 4.14 -10.61
C ILE A 51 -13.22 3.74 -11.60
N GLN A 52 -12.99 2.62 -12.26
CA GLN A 52 -14.05 1.74 -12.72
C GLN A 52 -14.14 0.60 -11.71
N MET A 53 -15.30 0.44 -11.06
CA MET A 53 -15.58 -0.64 -10.12
C MET A 53 -15.51 -2.00 -10.82
N SER A 54 -14.28 -2.48 -10.99
CA SER A 54 -13.93 -3.70 -11.68
C SER A 54 -13.68 -4.80 -10.66
N THR A 55 -13.96 -6.05 -11.07
CA THR A 55 -13.62 -7.25 -10.28
C THR A 55 -12.15 -7.28 -9.86
N PHE A 56 -11.26 -6.68 -10.67
CA PHE A 56 -9.84 -6.51 -10.36
C PHE A 56 -9.59 -5.69 -9.09
N LEU A 57 -10.20 -4.51 -8.96
CA LEU A 57 -10.03 -3.68 -7.77
C LEU A 57 -10.59 -4.35 -6.52
N PHE A 58 -11.74 -5.02 -6.63
CA PHE A 58 -12.32 -5.80 -5.53
C PHE A 58 -11.42 -6.95 -5.08
N PHE A 59 -10.80 -7.66 -6.02
CA PHE A 59 -9.86 -8.73 -5.68
C PHE A 59 -8.65 -8.19 -4.93
N ILE A 60 -8.09 -7.06 -5.38
CA ILE A 60 -6.94 -6.42 -4.74
C ILE A 60 -7.25 -5.92 -3.34
N THR A 61 -8.43 -5.33 -3.12
CA THR A 61 -8.79 -4.85 -1.78
C THR A 61 -8.91 -6.02 -0.80
N ILE A 62 -9.61 -7.10 -1.17
CA ILE A 62 -9.70 -8.32 -0.36
C ILE A 62 -8.31 -8.87 -0.07
N PHE A 63 -7.48 -9.02 -1.10
CA PHE A 63 -6.12 -9.56 -0.96
C PHE A 63 -5.23 -8.69 -0.06
N SER A 64 -5.37 -7.36 -0.17
CA SER A 64 -4.63 -6.41 0.68
C SER A 64 -5.02 -6.51 2.15
N ILE A 65 -6.29 -6.75 2.46
CA ILE A 65 -6.77 -6.93 3.83
C ILE A 65 -6.19 -8.21 4.42
N PHE A 66 -6.28 -9.33 3.68
CA PHE A 66 -5.77 -10.62 4.15
C PHE A 66 -4.26 -10.59 4.41
N ILE A 67 -3.48 -10.07 3.45
CA ILE A 67 -2.02 -10.04 3.60
C ILE A 67 -1.59 -9.02 4.65
N GLY A 68 -2.23 -7.85 4.72
CA GLY A 68 -1.94 -6.86 5.76
C GLY A 68 -2.19 -7.42 7.16
N ALA A 69 -3.32 -8.10 7.37
CA ALA A 69 -3.66 -8.70 8.66
C ALA A 69 -2.68 -9.82 9.04
N MET A 70 -2.39 -10.75 8.13
CA MET A 70 -1.45 -11.85 8.42
C MET A 70 -0.01 -11.34 8.58
N GLY A 71 0.42 -10.39 7.75
CA GLY A 71 1.75 -9.80 7.80
C GLY A 71 2.01 -9.04 9.09
N GLY A 72 1.04 -8.24 9.57
CA GLY A 72 1.18 -7.44 10.79
C GLY A 72 1.30 -8.28 12.06
N LEU A 73 0.66 -9.45 12.13
CA LEU A 73 0.70 -10.33 13.32
C LEU A 73 2.10 -10.84 13.65
N ASN A 74 2.98 -10.96 12.64
CA ASN A 74 4.32 -11.52 12.80
C ASN A 74 5.44 -10.45 12.85
N GLN A 75 5.08 -9.16 12.94
CA GLN A 75 6.06 -8.08 13.03
C GLN A 75 6.26 -7.64 14.47
N THR A 76 7.52 -7.46 14.87
CA THR A 76 7.90 -6.91 16.19
C THR A 76 8.24 -5.43 16.12
N GLY A 77 8.69 -4.94 14.96
CA GLY A 77 9.04 -3.55 14.75
C GLY A 77 7.81 -2.68 14.49
N LEU A 78 7.59 -1.66 15.33
CA LEU A 78 6.47 -0.71 15.16
C LEU A 78 6.43 -0.08 13.77
N ARG A 79 7.59 0.21 13.17
CA ARG A 79 7.67 0.78 11.82
C ARG A 79 7.15 -0.15 10.73
N GLN A 80 7.27 -1.47 10.90
CA GLN A 80 6.79 -2.45 9.92
C GLN A 80 5.33 -2.83 10.13
N ILE A 81 4.81 -2.62 11.35
CA ILE A 81 3.40 -2.79 11.69
C ILE A 81 2.57 -1.63 11.13
N MET A 82 3.11 -0.40 11.23
CA MET A 82 2.51 0.79 10.63
C MET A 82 2.53 0.69 9.11
#